data_AF-A0A0D0FA91-F1
#
_entry.id   AF-A0A0D0FA91-F1
#
_cell.length_a   1.000
_cell.length_b   1.000
_cell.length_c   1.000
_cell.angle_alpha   90.00
_cell.angle_beta   90.00
_cell.angle_gamma   90.00
#
_symmetry.space_group_name_H-M   'P 1'
#
loop_
_entity.id
_entity.type
_entity.pdbx_description
1 polymer ?
#
loop_
_entity_poly.entity_id
_entity_poly.type
_entity_poly.pdbx_seq_one_letter_code
_entity_poly.pdbx_strand_id
1 'polypeptide(L)'
;MNTYRFRFNNSKKTLTILFWFFAALLTISLTIIVIVIPSDPLFPAWLLLISLPLMLTAIYRFFKAASERQSTEVVSLNEDGFTSSCFGSALYSDMRSIQIPAREIALLGGKQYDYYKQTDADFPNLVFSITIGESKTLIWILNEWGGLYNSKDDFTIFFDFLTALTDQLYQLYHVNESYNSYLKILDENGSWEKRS
;
A
#
# COMPACT_ATOMS: atom_id res chain seq x y z
N MET A 1 20.14 14.10 -7.04
CA MET A 1 19.31 12.89 -7.14
C MET A 1 18.89 12.51 -5.74
N ASN A 2 17.60 12.63 -5.42
CA ASN A 2 17.08 12.29 -4.11
C ASN A 2 16.51 10.87 -4.16
N THR A 3 16.86 10.05 -3.18
CA THR A 3 16.42 8.66 -3.09
C THR A 3 15.60 8.46 -1.82
N TYR A 4 14.43 7.85 -1.99
CA TYR A 4 13.45 7.62 -0.92
C TYR A 4 13.22 6.13 -0.80
N ARG A 5 13.26 5.63 0.44
CA ARG A 5 13.05 4.21 0.74
C ARG A 5 11.97 4.06 1.81
N PHE A 6 10.86 3.45 1.43
CA PHE A 6 9.72 3.27 2.33
C PHE A 6 9.05 1.91 2.08
N ARG A 7 8.38 1.39 3.10
CA ARG A 7 7.54 0.19 2.98
C ARG A 7 6.10 0.56 2.66
N PHE A 8 5.46 -0.30 1.87
CA PHE A 8 4.04 -0.17 1.53
C PHE A 8 3.39 -1.55 1.39
N ASN A 9 2.05 -1.59 1.48
CA ASN A 9 1.27 -2.79 1.29
C ASN A 9 1.04 -3.05 -0.20
N ASN A 10 1.52 -4.19 -0.68
CA ASN A 10 1.32 -4.58 -2.07
C ASN A 10 -0.05 -5.26 -2.24
N SER A 11 -0.98 -4.57 -2.89
CA SER A 11 -2.34 -5.08 -3.15
C SER A 11 -2.37 -6.38 -3.95
N LYS A 12 -1.34 -6.65 -4.77
CA LYS A 12 -1.24 -7.88 -5.56
C LYS A 12 -1.14 -9.13 -4.68
N LYS A 13 -0.71 -8.99 -3.42
CA LYS A 13 -0.57 -10.10 -2.47
C LYS A 13 -1.84 -10.39 -1.67
N THR A 14 -2.86 -9.53 -1.74
CA THR A 14 -4.12 -9.69 -1.00
C THR A 14 -4.85 -10.97 -1.35
N LEU A 15 -4.89 -11.36 -2.63
CA LEU A 15 -5.56 -12.60 -3.07
C LEU A 15 -4.91 -13.83 -2.46
N THR A 16 -3.57 -13.87 -2.43
CA THR A 16 -2.81 -14.98 -1.82
C THR A 16 -3.07 -15.08 -0.33
N ILE A 17 -3.15 -13.95 0.38
CA ILE A 17 -3.50 -13.90 1.81
C ILE A 17 -4.91 -14.44 2.04
N LEU A 18 -5.88 -14.01 1.23
CA LEU A 18 -7.28 -14.45 1.34
C LEU A 18 -7.42 -15.95 1.08
N PHE A 19 -6.72 -16.47 0.08
CA PHE A 19 -6.69 -17.91 -0.20
C PHE A 19 -6.18 -18.70 1.01
N TRP A 20 -5.04 -18.30 1.60
CA TRP A 20 -4.49 -19.00 2.75
C TRP A 20 -5.31 -18.81 4.02
N PHE A 21 -6.01 -17.67 4.17
CA PHE A 21 -6.95 -17.45 5.26
C PHE A 21 -8.10 -18.48 5.23
N PHE A 22 -8.75 -18.64 4.08
CA PHE A 22 -9.84 -19.62 3.94
C PHE A 22 -9.32 -21.06 4.03
N ALA A 23 -8.12 -21.35 3.50
CA ALA A 23 -7.49 -22.66 3.67
C ALA A 23 -7.19 -22.97 5.15
N ALA A 24 -6.71 -21.99 5.92
CA ALA A 24 -6.48 -22.14 7.35
C ALA A 24 -7.80 -22.35 8.11
N LEU A 25 -8.84 -21.57 7.82
CA LEU A 25 -10.16 -21.78 8.43
C LEU A 25 -10.70 -23.17 8.16
N LEU A 26 -10.67 -23.62 6.90
CA LEU A 26 -11.17 -24.95 6.51
C LEU A 26 -10.41 -26.07 7.22
N THR A 27 -9.07 -26.00 7.21
CA THR A 27 -8.22 -27.04 7.82
C THR A 27 -8.33 -27.07 9.34
N ILE A 28 -8.49 -25.92 9.99
CA ILE A 28 -8.79 -25.82 11.44
C ILE A 28 -10.14 -26.47 11.73
N SER A 29 -11.20 -26.09 11.02
CA SER A 29 -12.54 -26.67 11.22
C SER A 29 -12.53 -28.18 11.02
N LEU A 30 -11.88 -28.68 9.96
CA LEU A 30 -11.78 -30.11 9.68
C LEU A 30 -11.02 -30.85 10.78
N THR A 31 -9.91 -30.27 11.27
CA THR A 31 -9.12 -30.86 12.36
C THR A 31 -9.92 -30.90 13.67
N ILE A 32 -10.65 -29.84 14.00
CA ILE A 32 -11.51 -29.78 15.20
C ILE A 32 -12.63 -30.82 15.11
N ILE A 33 -13.29 -30.96 13.96
CA ILE A 33 -14.36 -31.95 13.76
C ILE A 33 -13.86 -33.37 14.03
N VAL A 34 -12.69 -33.74 13.49
CA VAL A 34 -12.09 -35.07 13.70
C VAL A 34 -11.68 -35.29 15.16
N ILE A 35 -11.25 -34.24 15.88
CA ILE A 35 -10.92 -34.33 17.31
C ILE A 35 -12.18 -34.50 18.18
N VAL A 36 -13.25 -33.76 17.88
CA VAL A 36 -14.47 -33.71 18.69
C VAL A 36 -15.40 -34.90 18.43
N ILE A 37 -15.39 -35.45 17.21
CA ILE A 37 -16.25 -36.57 16.80
C ILE A 37 -15.40 -37.76 16.32
N PRO A 38 -14.53 -38.33 17.17
CA PRO A 38 -13.56 -39.35 16.76
C PRO A 38 -14.20 -40.71 16.43
N SER A 39 -15.47 -40.91 16.79
CA SER A 39 -16.21 -42.18 16.68
C SER A 39 -17.07 -42.27 15.41
N ASP A 40 -17.16 -41.19 14.61
CA ASP A 40 -17.95 -41.18 13.38
C ASP A 40 -17.18 -41.92 12.27
N PRO A 41 -17.76 -42.94 11.60
CA PRO A 41 -17.11 -43.60 10.46
C PRO A 41 -16.74 -42.65 9.32
N LEU A 42 -17.36 -41.46 9.23
CA LEU A 42 -17.01 -40.42 8.26
C LEU A 42 -15.76 -39.62 8.65
N PHE A 43 -15.39 -39.59 9.94
CA PHE A 43 -14.25 -38.81 10.47
C PHE A 43 -13.32 -39.66 11.35
N PRO A 44 -12.73 -40.73 10.82
CA PRO A 44 -11.88 -41.62 11.60
C PRO A 44 -10.60 -40.93 12.08
N ALA A 45 -10.12 -41.30 13.27
CA ALA A 45 -8.97 -40.68 13.93
C ALA A 45 -7.66 -40.65 13.11
N TRP A 46 -7.46 -41.60 12.18
CA TRP A 46 -6.29 -41.60 11.30
C TRP A 46 -6.25 -40.38 10.37
N LEU A 47 -7.39 -39.73 10.08
CA LEU A 47 -7.42 -38.48 9.32
C LEU A 47 -6.62 -37.36 10.00
N LEU A 48 -6.40 -37.42 11.31
CA LEU A 48 -5.53 -36.46 12.03
C LEU A 48 -4.09 -36.47 11.51
N LEU A 49 -3.60 -37.62 11.01
CA LEU A 49 -2.28 -37.73 10.41
C LEU A 49 -2.16 -36.87 9.13
N ILE A 50 -3.28 -36.52 8.51
CA ILE A 50 -3.35 -35.71 7.29
C ILE A 50 -3.81 -34.28 7.62
N SER A 51 -4.88 -34.12 8.42
CA SER A 51 -5.48 -32.82 8.71
C SER A 51 -4.57 -31.94 9.58
N LEU A 52 -3.86 -32.51 10.55
CA LEU A 52 -2.99 -31.75 11.45
C LEU A 52 -1.78 -31.13 10.71
N PRO A 53 -1.01 -31.86 9.87
CA PRO A 53 0.04 -31.26 9.05
C PRO A 53 -0.49 -30.22 8.04
N LEU A 54 -1.66 -30.46 7.44
CA LEU A 54 -2.30 -29.52 6.53
C LEU A 54 -2.68 -28.22 7.23
N MET A 55 -3.26 -28.32 8.43
CA MET A 55 -3.60 -27.17 9.27
C MET A 55 -2.36 -26.34 9.61
N LEU A 56 -1.29 -26.98 10.10
CA LEU A 56 -0.04 -26.29 10.42
C LEU A 56 0.56 -25.60 9.19
N THR A 57 0.52 -26.28 8.03
CA THR A 57 1.01 -25.72 6.77
C THR A 57 0.18 -24.51 6.32
N ALA A 58 -1.15 -24.60 6.38
CA ALA A 58 -2.05 -23.52 5.99
C ALA A 58 -1.87 -22.29 6.89
N ILE A 59 -1.77 -22.50 8.21
CA ILE A 59 -1.49 -21.42 9.19
C ILE A 59 -0.14 -20.78 8.88
N TYR A 60 0.92 -21.57 8.72
CA TYR A 60 2.25 -21.06 8.40
C TYR A 60 2.24 -20.25 7.09
N ARG A 61 1.60 -20.77 6.04
CA ARG A 61 1.51 -20.10 4.74
C ARG A 61 0.68 -18.81 4.82
N PHE A 62 -0.37 -18.79 5.63
CA PHE A 62 -1.17 -17.59 5.90
C PHE A 62 -0.30 -16.50 6.55
N PHE A 63 0.37 -16.81 7.66
CA PHE A 63 1.26 -15.85 8.33
C PHE A 63 2.40 -15.40 7.43
N LYS A 64 3.00 -16.31 6.67
CA LYS A 64 4.04 -15.98 5.70
C LYS A 64 3.52 -15.02 4.62
N ALA A 65 2.39 -15.33 3.99
CA ALA A 65 1.78 -14.46 2.97
C ALA A 65 1.40 -13.09 3.55
N ALA A 66 0.89 -13.05 4.79
CA ALA A 66 0.58 -11.80 5.47
C ALA A 66 1.84 -10.98 5.78
N SER A 67 2.93 -11.61 6.22
CA SER A 67 4.21 -10.95 6.47
C SER A 67 4.86 -10.41 5.18
N GLU A 68 4.73 -11.15 4.09
CA GLU A 68 5.24 -10.75 2.78
C GLU A 68 4.36 -9.69 2.11
N ARG A 69 3.21 -9.32 2.68
CA ARG A 69 2.33 -8.26 2.15
C ARG A 69 3.07 -6.93 1.99
N GLN A 70 4.00 -6.66 2.90
CA GLN A 70 4.87 -5.50 2.81
C GLN A 70 5.88 -5.67 1.68
N SER A 71 5.92 -4.68 0.80
CA SER A 71 6.97 -4.48 -0.18
C SER A 71 7.81 -3.27 0.24
N THR A 72 9.12 -3.35 0.02
CA THR A 72 9.99 -2.18 0.16
C THR A 72 10.10 -1.51 -1.20
N GLU A 73 9.79 -0.23 -1.26
CA GLU A 73 10.01 0.61 -2.42
C GLU A 73 11.31 1.39 -2.26
N VAL A 74 12.05 1.53 -3.35
CA VAL A 74 13.12 2.52 -3.51
C VAL A 74 12.78 3.36 -4.74
N VAL A 75 12.54 4.65 -4.51
CA VAL A 75 12.30 5.63 -5.58
C VAL A 75 13.47 6.60 -5.66
N SER A 76 13.99 6.83 -6.86
CA SER A 76 14.99 7.88 -7.11
C SER A 76 14.44 8.90 -8.10
N LEU A 77 14.46 10.18 -7.71
CA LEU A 77 14.00 11.31 -8.51
C LEU A 77 15.15 11.92 -9.31
N ASN A 78 14.89 12.17 -10.60
CA ASN A 78 15.77 12.80 -11.58
C ASN A 78 15.07 14.02 -12.21
N GLU A 79 15.73 14.71 -13.14
CA GLU A 79 15.16 15.89 -13.82
C GLU A 79 14.01 15.50 -14.78
N ASP A 80 14.10 14.33 -15.42
CA ASP A 80 13.13 13.88 -16.41
C ASP A 80 11.98 13.05 -15.82
N GLY A 81 12.09 12.62 -14.56
CA GLY A 81 11.12 11.73 -13.92
C GLY A 81 11.65 11.00 -12.68
N PHE A 82 11.17 9.77 -12.44
CA PHE A 82 11.67 8.92 -11.36
C PHE A 82 11.86 7.46 -11.78
N THR A 83 12.69 6.75 -11.03
CA THR A 83 12.85 5.30 -11.13
C THR A 83 12.39 4.64 -9.85
N SER A 84 11.45 3.70 -9.97
CA SER A 84 10.93 2.86 -8.89
C SER A 84 11.45 1.43 -9.02
N SER A 85 11.85 0.85 -7.89
CA SER A 85 12.24 -0.56 -7.79
C SER A 85 11.10 -1.55 -8.09
N CYS A 86 9.86 -1.22 -7.72
CA CYS A 86 8.72 -2.11 -7.91
C CYS A 86 7.95 -1.85 -9.21
N PHE A 87 8.04 -0.63 -9.75
CA PHE A 87 7.23 -0.19 -10.89
C PHE A 87 8.03 0.21 -12.13
N GLY A 88 9.37 0.27 -12.04
CA GLY A 88 10.25 0.70 -13.12
C GLY A 88 10.35 2.23 -13.25
N SER A 89 10.88 2.70 -14.38
CA SER A 89 10.99 4.14 -14.66
C SER A 89 9.67 4.78 -15.08
N ALA A 90 9.55 6.07 -14.79
CA ALA A 90 8.42 6.93 -15.10
C ALA A 90 8.93 8.32 -15.47
N LEU A 91 8.57 8.83 -16.65
CA LEU A 91 8.90 10.20 -17.07
C LEU A 91 7.79 11.17 -16.65
N TYR A 92 8.15 12.41 -16.32
CA TYR A 92 7.17 13.45 -16.02
C TYR A 92 6.29 13.79 -17.23
N SER A 93 6.85 13.71 -18.45
CA SER A 93 6.11 13.88 -19.70
C SER A 93 4.91 12.93 -19.81
N ASP A 94 5.06 11.73 -19.26
CA ASP A 94 4.12 10.63 -19.42
C ASP A 94 3.11 10.59 -18.27
N MET A 95 3.33 11.33 -17.19
CA MET A 95 2.39 11.40 -16.08
C MET A 95 1.10 12.09 -16.53
N ARG A 96 -0.02 11.41 -16.26
CA ARG A 96 -1.38 11.87 -16.59
C ARG A 96 -2.14 12.33 -15.38
N SER A 97 -2.02 11.60 -14.28
CA SER A 97 -2.70 11.98 -13.05
C SER A 97 -1.96 11.51 -11.81
N ILE A 98 -2.19 12.23 -10.72
CA ILE A 98 -1.82 11.86 -9.36
C ILE A 98 -3.10 11.90 -8.55
N GLN A 99 -3.40 10.86 -7.80
CA GLN A 99 -4.53 10.83 -6.87
C GLN A 99 -4.01 10.44 -5.49
N ILE A 100 -4.28 11.32 -4.53
CA ILE A 100 -4.00 11.10 -3.12
C ILE A 100 -5.29 11.29 -2.31
N PRO A 101 -5.46 10.61 -1.17
CA PRO A 101 -6.62 10.79 -0.31
C PRO A 101 -6.61 12.20 0.28
N ALA A 102 -7.39 13.09 -0.32
CA ALA A 102 -7.26 14.52 -0.10
C ALA A 102 -8.05 15.08 1.07
N ARG A 103 -9.15 14.42 1.44
CA ARG A 103 -9.95 14.88 2.58
C ARG A 103 -9.13 14.86 3.87
N GLU A 104 -8.18 13.93 3.97
CA GLU A 104 -7.26 13.76 5.10
C GLU A 104 -6.00 14.64 5.00
N ILE A 105 -5.66 15.12 3.78
CA ILE A 105 -4.42 15.88 3.49
C ILE A 105 -4.66 17.39 3.35
N ALA A 106 -5.83 17.80 2.82
CA ALA A 106 -6.17 19.18 2.46
C ALA A 106 -6.84 19.98 3.60
N LEU A 107 -7.51 19.33 4.57
CA LEU A 107 -8.27 20.03 5.62
C LEU A 107 -7.40 20.79 6.65
N LEU A 108 -6.08 20.60 6.66
CA LEU A 108 -5.23 21.09 7.75
C LEU A 108 -3.95 21.83 7.30
N GLY A 109 -3.92 22.36 6.07
CA GLY A 109 -2.92 23.38 5.71
C GLY A 109 -1.50 22.88 5.42
N GLY A 110 -1.32 21.60 5.09
CA GLY A 110 -0.11 21.12 4.39
C GLY A 110 1.16 20.99 5.26
N LYS A 111 1.04 20.75 6.57
CA LYS A 111 2.18 20.43 7.44
C LYS A 111 2.20 18.95 7.84
N GLN A 112 3.40 18.38 7.95
CA GLN A 112 3.66 16.98 8.32
C GLN A 112 2.92 16.47 9.58
N TYR A 113 2.60 17.35 10.52
CA TYR A 113 1.94 17.01 11.79
C TYR A 113 0.41 17.11 11.76
N ASP A 114 -0.14 17.74 10.73
CA ASP A 114 -1.56 17.93 10.55
C ASP A 114 -2.24 16.69 9.95
N TYR A 115 -1.46 15.72 9.46
CA TYR A 115 -1.94 14.46 8.84
C TYR A 115 -2.50 13.40 9.80
N TYR A 116 -2.71 13.73 11.08
CA TYR A 116 -3.01 12.75 12.15
C TYR A 116 -4.30 13.01 12.92
N LYS A 117 -5.22 13.84 12.42
CA LYS A 117 -6.49 14.05 13.14
C LYS A 117 -7.45 12.89 12.89
N GLN A 118 -7.30 11.89 13.75
CA GLN A 118 -8.18 10.75 13.99
C GLN A 118 -9.65 11.17 13.88
N THR A 119 -10.28 10.92 12.74
CA THR A 119 -11.73 10.92 12.62
C THR A 119 -12.22 9.52 12.92
N ASP A 120 -13.16 9.40 13.85
CA ASP A 120 -13.69 8.13 14.40
C ASP A 120 -14.33 7.16 13.37
N ALA A 121 -14.29 7.52 12.10
CA ALA A 121 -14.70 6.69 10.99
C ALA A 121 -13.90 7.11 9.75
N ASP A 122 -12.76 6.48 9.44
CA ASP A 122 -12.19 6.48 8.09
C ASP A 122 -11.18 5.31 7.92
N PHE A 123 -10.92 4.96 6.67
CA PHE A 123 -10.42 3.65 6.24
C PHE A 123 -8.95 3.41 6.65
N PRO A 124 -8.58 2.20 7.11
CA PRO A 124 -7.24 1.92 7.65
C PRO A 124 -6.09 1.95 6.61
N ASN A 125 -6.40 2.25 5.34
CA ASN A 125 -5.47 2.20 4.22
C ASN A 125 -5.60 3.46 3.35
N LEU A 126 -4.52 4.22 3.27
CA LEU A 126 -4.30 5.34 2.36
C LEU A 126 -3.81 4.80 1.01
N VAL A 127 -4.61 5.02 -0.04
CA VAL A 127 -4.28 4.57 -1.40
C VAL A 127 -3.79 5.76 -2.22
N PHE A 128 -2.51 5.74 -2.56
CA PHE A 128 -1.87 6.72 -3.43
C PHE A 128 -1.68 6.13 -4.80
N SER A 129 -2.01 6.89 -5.84
CA SER A 129 -1.82 6.43 -7.21
C SER A 129 -1.30 7.49 -8.16
N ILE A 130 -0.50 7.04 -9.13
CA ILE A 130 0.02 7.86 -10.23
C ILE A 130 -0.25 7.12 -11.53
N THR A 131 -0.93 7.76 -12.46
CA THR A 131 -1.18 7.20 -13.80
C THR A 131 -0.15 7.73 -14.79
N ILE A 132 0.49 6.82 -15.51
CA ILE A 132 1.53 7.06 -16.52
C ILE A 132 1.04 6.51 -17.86
N GLY A 133 1.12 7.33 -18.91
CA GLY A 133 0.61 7.00 -20.23
C GLY A 133 -0.89 6.70 -20.19
N GLU A 134 -1.35 5.77 -21.02
CA GLU A 134 -2.78 5.44 -21.14
C GLU A 134 -3.24 4.27 -20.25
N SER A 135 -2.33 3.53 -19.62
CA SER A 135 -2.72 2.27 -18.94
C SER A 135 -1.92 1.90 -17.69
N LYS A 136 -0.81 2.59 -17.39
CA LYS A 136 0.07 2.19 -16.28
C LYS A 136 -0.23 3.01 -15.04
N THR A 137 -0.97 2.43 -14.09
CA THR A 137 -1.20 3.05 -12.77
C THR A 137 -0.28 2.42 -11.72
N LEU A 138 0.51 3.26 -11.07
CA LEU A 138 1.31 2.90 -9.90
C LEU A 138 0.45 3.08 -8.67
N ILE A 139 0.47 2.12 -7.75
CA ILE A 139 -0.39 2.15 -6.56
C ILE A 139 0.46 1.82 -5.34
N TRP A 140 0.54 2.75 -4.40
CA TRP A 140 1.11 2.54 -3.08
C TRP A 140 -0.02 2.57 -2.05
N ILE A 141 -0.14 1.50 -1.28
CA ILE A 141 -1.09 1.44 -0.17
C ILE A 141 -0.30 1.60 1.12
N LEU A 142 -0.50 2.69 1.82
CA LEU A 142 0.07 2.91 3.13
C LEU A 142 -1.02 2.76 4.20
N ASN A 143 -0.68 2.18 5.35
CA ASN A 143 -1.59 2.24 6.48
C ASN A 143 -1.52 3.62 7.14
N GLU A 144 -2.59 3.99 7.84
CA GLU A 144 -2.54 5.10 8.79
C GLU A 144 -1.44 4.89 9.85
N TRP A 145 -1.00 5.99 10.48
CA TRP A 145 0.02 5.98 11.53
C TRP A 145 -0.30 4.99 12.66
N GLY A 146 0.64 4.08 12.93
CA GLY A 146 0.48 3.05 13.96
C GLY A 146 -0.25 1.80 13.48
N GLY A 147 -0.64 1.73 12.19
CA GLY A 147 -1.15 0.51 11.59
C GLY A 147 -0.13 -0.62 11.66
N LEU A 148 -0.62 -1.86 11.71
CA LEU A 148 0.20 -3.08 11.87
C LEU A 148 1.37 -3.20 10.88
N TYR A 149 1.29 -2.52 9.73
CA TYR A 149 2.17 -2.77 8.61
C TYR A 149 3.00 -1.56 8.13
N ASN A 150 2.82 -0.35 8.65
CA ASN A 150 3.64 0.81 8.28
C ASN A 150 4.13 1.58 9.51
N SER A 151 5.42 1.95 9.52
CA SER A 151 5.95 2.84 10.55
C SER A 151 5.67 4.30 10.22
N LYS A 152 5.68 5.15 11.25
CA LYS A 152 5.65 6.62 11.09
C LYS A 152 6.78 7.12 10.17
N ASP A 153 7.93 6.45 10.22
CA ASP A 153 9.10 6.77 9.40
C ASP A 153 8.84 6.46 7.93
N ASP A 154 8.23 5.30 7.61
CA ASP A 154 7.85 4.94 6.24
C ASP A 154 6.89 5.96 5.64
N PHE A 155 5.90 6.42 6.41
CA PHE A 155 4.97 7.46 5.96
C PHE A 155 5.66 8.81 5.73
N THR A 156 6.55 9.21 6.65
CA THR A 156 7.32 10.46 6.52
C THR A 156 8.16 10.45 5.24
N ILE A 157 8.90 9.37 4.99
CA ILE A 157 9.74 9.24 3.80
C ILE A 157 8.88 9.24 2.53
N PHE A 158 7.72 8.59 2.55
CA PHE A 158 6.78 8.62 1.43
C PHE A 158 6.25 10.04 1.17
N PHE A 159 5.94 10.79 2.22
CA PHE A 159 5.47 12.16 2.11
C PHE A 159 6.55 13.10 1.54
N ASP A 160 7.80 12.94 1.97
CA ASP A 160 8.94 13.69 1.42
C ASP A 160 9.15 13.39 -0.07
N PHE A 161 8.97 12.12 -0.47
CA PHE A 161 8.96 11.72 -1.87
C PHE A 161 7.85 12.41 -2.65
N LEU A 162 6.60 12.33 -2.15
CA LEU A 162 5.43 12.89 -2.83
C LEU A 162 5.58 14.41 -3.01
N THR A 163 6.09 15.08 -1.99
CA THR A 163 6.40 16.51 -2.04
C THR A 163 7.40 16.81 -3.14
N ALA A 164 8.57 16.17 -3.11
CA ALA A 164 9.60 16.40 -4.11
C ALA A 164 9.12 16.10 -5.53
N LEU A 165 8.31 15.05 -5.70
CA LEU A 165 7.66 14.71 -6.95
C LEU A 165 6.75 15.85 -7.43
N THR A 166 5.83 16.33 -6.60
CA THR A 166 4.89 17.40 -6.98
C THR A 166 5.60 18.72 -7.23
N ASP A 167 6.69 19.00 -6.50
CA ASP A 167 7.48 20.22 -6.66
C ASP A 167 8.18 20.23 -8.01
N GLN A 168 8.85 19.14 -8.37
CA GLN A 168 9.48 19.01 -9.69
C GLN A 168 8.43 19.08 -10.80
N LEU A 169 7.28 18.45 -10.60
CA LEU A 169 6.20 18.47 -11.60
C LEU A 169 5.59 19.87 -11.74
N TYR A 170 5.44 20.63 -10.66
CA TYR A 170 4.97 22.01 -10.69
C TYR A 170 5.94 22.92 -11.43
N GLN A 171 7.24 22.80 -11.14
CA GLN A 171 8.30 23.60 -11.77
C GLN A 171 8.38 23.38 -13.29
N LEU A 172 8.03 22.19 -13.79
CA LEU A 172 7.92 21.95 -15.25
C LEU A 172 6.87 22.83 -15.93
N TYR A 173 5.80 23.20 -15.22
CA TYR A 173 4.72 24.03 -15.76
C TYR A 173 4.82 25.51 -15.35
N HIS A 174 5.61 25.84 -14.31
CA HIS A 174 5.71 27.18 -13.72
C HIS A 174 7.17 27.58 -13.42
N VAL A 175 8.02 27.52 -14.46
CA VAL A 175 9.50 27.70 -14.41
C VAL A 175 9.99 28.96 -13.66
N ASN A 176 9.15 30.00 -13.55
CA ASN A 176 9.53 31.29 -12.93
C ASN A 176 8.85 31.57 -11.59
N GLU A 177 8.10 30.61 -11.03
CA GLU A 177 7.47 30.78 -9.72
C GLU A 177 8.29 30.11 -8.62
N SER A 178 8.81 30.92 -7.68
CA SER A 178 9.41 30.40 -6.45
C SER A 178 8.33 29.70 -5.63
N TYR A 179 8.60 28.47 -5.23
CA TYR A 179 7.60 27.64 -4.57
C TYR A 179 8.02 27.26 -3.15
N ASN A 180 7.10 27.46 -2.19
CA ASN A 180 7.31 27.28 -0.75
C ASN A 180 6.15 26.53 -0.06
N SER A 181 5.19 25.95 -0.81
CA SER A 181 4.14 25.12 -0.18
C SER A 181 4.34 23.65 -0.54
N TYR A 182 3.63 22.75 0.11
CA TYR A 182 3.67 21.32 -0.21
C TYR A 182 2.45 21.01 -1.08
N LEU A 183 2.59 20.20 -2.12
CA LEU A 183 1.47 19.60 -2.89
C LEU A 183 0.51 20.59 -3.61
N LYS A 184 0.90 21.84 -3.90
CA LYS A 184 0.02 22.88 -4.51
C LYS A 184 -0.54 22.51 -5.88
N ILE A 185 0.11 21.58 -6.58
CA ILE A 185 -0.37 21.15 -7.89
C ILE A 185 -1.67 20.33 -7.79
N LEU A 186 -1.98 19.80 -6.61
CA LEU A 186 -3.19 19.02 -6.36
C LEU A 186 -4.37 19.94 -6.06
N ASP A 187 -5.56 19.51 -6.48
CA ASP A 187 -6.82 20.19 -6.19
C ASP A 187 -7.32 19.89 -4.76
N GLU A 188 -8.49 20.45 -4.42
CA GLU A 188 -9.17 20.22 -3.14
C GLU A 188 -9.54 18.74 -2.87
N ASN A 189 -9.59 17.94 -3.93
CA ASN A 189 -9.80 16.50 -3.90
C ASN A 189 -8.49 15.72 -4.04
N GLY A 190 -7.33 16.38 -3.91
CA GLY A 190 -5.98 15.78 -3.93
C GLY A 190 -5.72 15.04 -5.22
N SER A 191 -6.40 15.48 -6.27
CA SER A 191 -6.20 15.03 -7.62
C SER A 191 -5.35 16.07 -8.33
N TRP A 192 -4.43 15.59 -9.14
CA TRP A 192 -3.85 16.38 -10.21
C TRP A 192 -4.07 15.62 -11.52
N GLU A 193 -4.47 16.35 -12.54
CA GLU A 193 -4.62 15.84 -13.89
C GLU A 193 -3.88 16.76 -14.87
N LYS A 194 -3.12 16.14 -15.76
CA LYS A 194 -2.45 16.85 -16.86
C LYS A 194 -3.51 17.36 -17.82
N ARG A 195 -3.68 18.68 -17.87
CA ARG A 195 -4.56 19.34 -18.84
C ARG A 195 -4.03 19.06 -20.26
N SER A 196 -4.90 18.53 -21.10
CA SER A 196 -4.64 18.19 -22.52
C SER A 196 -4.36 19.42 -23.36
#